data_AF-A0A667HA18-F1
#
_entry.id   AF-A0A667HA18-F1
#
_cell.length_a   1.000
_cell.length_b   1.000
_cell.length_c   1.000
_cell.angle_alpha   90.00
_cell.angle_beta   90.00
_cell.angle_gamma   90.00
#
_symmetry.space_group_name_H-M   'P 1'
#
loop_
_entity.id
_entity.type
_entity.pdbx_description
1 polymer ?
#
loop_
_entity_poly.entity_id
_entity_poly.type
_entity_poly.pdbx_seq_one_letter_code
_entity_poly.pdbx_strand_id
1 'polypeptide(L)'
;MELKQSLSTHLETEKPLRRYGAVEQTAWTAEGLGRNQLDIISMAETTMMPEEIELEMAKIQRLREVLVRRESELRFMMDDIQLCNDIMDLKQELQNLVAIPEKEKTKLQKQREDELIQKIHKLVQKRDFLVDDAEVERLRFPSREESRTPT
;
A
#
# COMPACT_ATOMS: atom_id res chain seq x y z
N MET A 1 -17.68 -17.27 46.80
CA MET A 1 -16.36 -16.64 46.82
C MET A 1 -16.13 -16.03 45.45
N GLU A 2 -16.31 -14.72 45.36
CA GLU A 2 -16.04 -13.92 44.18
C GLU A 2 -14.54 -13.63 44.13
N LEU A 3 -13.88 -13.91 43.01
CA LEU A 3 -12.51 -13.49 42.78
C LEU A 3 -12.56 -12.19 41.98
N LYS A 4 -12.26 -11.10 42.69
CA LYS A 4 -12.15 -9.75 42.16
C LYS A 4 -10.89 -9.60 41.29
N GLN A 5 -11.10 -8.93 40.16
CA GLN A 5 -10.23 -8.03 39.41
C GLN A 5 -8.82 -7.79 39.97
N SER A 6 -7.81 -7.94 39.10
CA SER A 6 -7.04 -6.80 38.54
C SER A 6 -5.81 -7.29 37.78
N LEU A 7 -5.72 -7.00 36.46
CA LEU A 7 -4.54 -6.33 35.89
C LEU A 7 -4.78 -5.89 34.44
N SER A 8 -4.50 -4.61 34.21
CA SER A 8 -4.09 -4.00 32.95
C SER A 8 -5.15 -3.75 31.86
N THR A 9 -6.02 -2.79 32.17
CA THR A 9 -6.47 -1.79 31.19
C THR A 9 -5.25 -1.07 30.59
N HIS A 10 -4.71 -1.56 29.48
CA HIS A 10 -4.01 -0.68 28.54
C HIS A 10 -5.01 -0.36 27.44
N LEU A 11 -5.47 0.89 27.48
CA LEU A 11 -6.35 1.50 26.50
C LEU A 11 -5.59 1.55 25.17
N GLU A 12 -5.71 0.49 24.37
CA GLU A 12 -5.47 0.54 22.92
C GLU A 12 -6.59 1.43 22.37
N THR A 13 -6.40 2.74 22.47
CA THR A 13 -7.18 3.69 21.67
C THR A 13 -7.01 3.27 20.23
N GLU A 14 -8.10 2.81 19.61
CA GLU A 14 -8.16 2.39 18.21
C GLU A 14 -7.40 3.39 17.35
N LYS A 15 -6.19 3.04 16.92
CA LYS A 15 -5.51 3.78 15.86
C LYS A 15 -6.37 3.59 14.62
N PRO A 16 -6.90 4.67 14.01
CA PRO A 16 -7.69 4.54 12.81
C PRO A 16 -6.86 3.79 11.77
N LEU A 17 -7.48 2.78 11.14
CA LEU A 17 -6.85 1.93 10.14
C LEU A 17 -6.15 2.84 9.12
N ARG A 18 -4.81 2.79 9.08
CA ARG A 18 -4.01 3.70 8.25
C ARG A 18 -4.48 3.57 6.81
N ARG A 19 -5.13 4.61 6.28
CA ARG A 19 -5.55 4.66 4.87
C ARG A 19 -4.36 5.10 4.02
N TYR A 20 -4.18 4.41 2.90
CA TYR A 20 -3.24 4.83 1.86
C TYR A 20 -3.52 6.28 1.45
N GLY A 21 -2.47 7.11 1.35
CA GLY A 21 -2.61 8.53 0.99
C GLY A 21 -3.02 9.47 2.12
N ALA A 22 -2.99 9.05 3.40
CA ALA A 22 -3.24 9.93 4.54
C ALA A 22 -2.08 10.93 4.76
N VAL A 23 -1.98 11.95 3.90
CA VAL A 23 -0.95 13.01 3.95
C VAL A 23 -0.96 13.74 5.30
N GLU A 24 -2.14 13.92 5.88
CA GLU A 24 -2.36 14.51 7.21
C GLU A 24 -1.49 13.85 8.30
N GLN A 25 -1.21 12.54 8.20
CA GLN A 25 -0.42 11.79 9.18
C GLN A 25 1.09 11.79 8.89
N THR A 26 1.49 12.27 7.72
CA THR A 26 2.90 12.49 7.33
C THR A 26 3.33 13.93 7.50
N ALA A 27 2.43 14.80 7.95
CA ALA A 27 2.76 16.16 8.32
C ALA A 27 3.87 16.11 9.37
N TRP A 28 4.99 16.78 9.08
CA TRP A 28 6.08 16.94 10.03
C TRP A 28 5.55 17.71 11.24
N THR A 29 5.18 16.99 12.31
CA THR A 29 4.89 17.62 13.59
C THR A 29 6.22 17.97 14.23
N ALA A 30 6.52 19.28 14.28
CA ALA A 30 7.65 19.82 15.02
C ALA A 30 7.54 19.57 16.55
N GLU A 31 6.56 18.80 17.02
CA GLU A 31 6.25 18.58 18.43
C GLU A 31 7.35 17.84 19.22
N GLY A 32 8.33 17.23 18.53
CA GLY A 32 9.51 16.64 19.17
C GLY A 32 10.66 17.62 19.45
N LEU A 33 10.69 18.77 18.78
CA LEU A 33 11.62 19.87 19.10
C LEU A 33 10.77 20.97 19.73
N GLY A 34 10.87 21.12 21.05
CA GLY A 34 10.21 22.22 21.74
C GLY A 34 10.42 23.53 20.99
N ARG A 35 9.40 24.39 20.90
CA ARG A 35 9.42 25.67 20.15
C ARG A 35 10.67 26.52 20.36
N ASN A 36 11.41 26.28 21.43
CA ASN A 36 12.64 26.95 21.83
C ASN A 36 13.93 26.36 21.21
N GLN A 37 13.89 25.20 20.56
CA GLN A 37 15.08 24.57 19.94
C GLN A 37 15.19 24.85 18.44
N LEU A 38 14.08 25.20 17.79
CA LEU A 38 14.06 25.65 16.39
C LEU A 38 14.49 27.12 16.24
N ASP A 39 14.22 27.96 17.25
CA ASP A 39 14.63 29.37 17.30
C ASP A 39 16.10 29.58 17.72
N ILE A 40 16.77 28.50 18.16
CA ILE A 40 18.20 28.47 18.55
C ILE A 40 18.97 27.52 17.62
N ILE A 41 18.66 27.52 16.33
CA ILE A 41 19.61 27.06 15.33
C ILE A 41 20.34 28.31 14.85
N SER A 42 21.44 28.62 15.55
CA SER A 42 22.38 29.66 15.12
C SER A 42 22.92 29.28 13.74
N MET A 43 22.41 29.93 12.69
CA MET A 43 22.93 29.82 11.33
C MET A 43 24.37 30.36 11.19
N ALA A 44 24.95 30.90 12.27
CA ALA A 44 26.27 31.53 12.26
C ALA A 44 27.43 30.54 12.12
N GLU A 45 27.24 29.25 12.39
CA GLU A 45 28.32 28.24 12.37
C GLU A 45 28.16 27.14 11.32
N THR A 46 27.12 27.18 10.47
CA THR A 46 26.92 26.15 9.44
C THR A 46 26.88 26.77 8.04
N THR A 47 28.01 27.33 7.61
CA THR A 47 28.20 27.67 6.20
C THR A 47 28.56 26.37 5.46
N MET A 48 27.56 25.57 5.09
CA MET A 48 27.81 24.44 4.18
C MET A 48 28.42 25.00 2.90
N MET A 49 29.51 24.39 2.44
CA MET A 49 30.12 24.76 1.17
C MET A 49 29.15 24.42 0.03
N PRO A 50 29.10 25.19 -1.07
CA PRO A 50 28.22 24.89 -2.21
C PRO A 50 28.30 23.44 -2.68
N GLU A 51 29.50 22.85 -2.65
CA GLU A 51 29.76 21.45 -3.03
C GLU A 51 29.07 20.45 -2.08
N GLU A 52 28.99 20.76 -0.78
CA GLU A 52 28.31 19.92 0.20
C GLU A 52 26.79 19.98 0.00
N ILE A 53 26.25 21.15 -0.37
CA ILE A 53 24.84 21.32 -0.71
C ILE A 53 24.50 20.50 -1.95
N GLU A 54 25.33 20.55 -3.00
CA GLU A 54 25.15 19.76 -4.21
C GLU A 54 25.16 18.25 -3.92
N LEU A 55 26.05 17.79 -3.04
CA LEU A 55 26.12 16.40 -2.63
C LEU A 55 24.85 15.96 -1.89
N GLU A 56 24.33 16.76 -0.96
CA GLU A 56 23.07 16.48 -0.26
C GLU A 56 21.87 16.51 -1.21
N MET A 57 21.83 17.44 -2.17
CA MET A 57 20.80 17.47 -3.21
C MET A 57 20.80 16.18 -4.05
N ALA A 58 21.97 15.65 -4.41
CA ALA A 58 22.08 14.39 -5.14
C ALA A 58 21.57 13.20 -4.29
N LYS A 59 21.83 13.19 -2.98
CA LYS A 59 21.29 12.19 -2.05
C LYS A 59 19.77 12.27 -1.97
N ILE A 60 19.21 13.47 -1.84
CA ILE A 60 17.76 13.70 -1.82
C ILE A 60 17.10 13.22 -3.12
N GLN A 61 17.69 13.53 -4.28
CA GLN A 61 17.17 13.08 -5.56
C GLN A 61 17.16 11.55 -5.68
N ARG A 62 18.25 10.89 -5.28
CA ARG A 62 18.33 9.42 -5.25
C ARG A 62 17.27 8.82 -4.32
N LEU A 63 17.12 9.36 -3.12
CA LEU A 63 16.12 8.90 -2.15
C LEU A 63 14.70 9.07 -2.69
N ARG A 64 14.39 10.22 -3.30
CA ARG A 64 13.11 10.49 -3.94
C ARG A 64 12.77 9.45 -5.00
N GLU A 65 13.73 9.09 -5.85
CA GLU A 65 13.50 8.07 -6.88
C GLU A 65 13.17 6.69 -6.27
N VAL A 66 13.88 6.28 -5.22
CA VAL A 66 13.60 5.02 -4.51
C VAL A 66 12.19 5.05 -3.92
N LEU A 67 11.80 6.15 -3.28
CA LEU A 67 10.47 6.30 -2.70
C LEU A 67 9.36 6.25 -3.76
N VAL A 68 9.53 6.92 -4.90
CA VAL A 68 8.54 6.90 -6.00
C VAL A 68 8.37 5.50 -6.60
N ARG A 69 9.45 4.73 -6.70
CA ARG A 69 9.37 3.31 -7.13
C ARG A 69 8.61 2.49 -6.09
N ARG A 70 8.97 2.62 -4.81
CA ARG A 70 8.32 1.89 -3.73
C ARG A 70 6.83 2.22 -3.61
N GLU A 71 6.46 3.48 -3.79
CA GLU A 71 5.06 3.91 -3.85
C GLU A 71 4.33 3.24 -5.02
N SER A 72 4.96 3.16 -6.19
CA SER A 72 4.36 2.53 -7.37
C SER A 72 4.17 1.02 -7.16
N GLU A 73 5.15 0.32 -6.57
CA GLU A 73 5.01 -1.08 -6.14
C GLU A 73 3.83 -1.27 -5.18
N LEU A 74 3.69 -0.38 -4.18
CA LEU A 74 2.59 -0.42 -3.23
C LEU A 74 1.23 -0.19 -3.89
N ARG A 75 1.16 0.65 -4.93
CA ARG A 75 -0.07 0.83 -5.72
C ARG A 75 -0.45 -0.42 -6.48
N PHE A 76 0.49 -1.08 -7.15
CA PHE A 76 0.24 -2.38 -7.81
C PHE A 76 -0.28 -3.42 -6.80
N MET A 77 0.34 -3.53 -5.63
CA MET A 77 -0.12 -4.45 -4.57
C MET A 77 -1.53 -4.11 -4.06
N MET A 78 -1.84 -2.82 -3.89
CA MET A 78 -3.16 -2.39 -3.43
C MET A 78 -4.24 -2.72 -4.46
N ASP A 79 -3.98 -2.47 -5.74
CA ASP A 79 -4.89 -2.79 -6.83
C ASP A 79 -5.11 -4.32 -6.94
N ASP A 80 -4.05 -5.12 -6.79
CA ASP A 80 -4.14 -6.60 -6.78
C ASP A 80 -4.98 -7.11 -5.61
N ILE A 81 -4.79 -6.56 -4.41
CA ILE A 81 -5.59 -6.89 -3.23
C ILE A 81 -7.07 -6.57 -3.47
N GLN A 82 -7.39 -5.42 -4.07
CA GLN A 82 -8.77 -5.07 -4.37
C GLN A 82 -9.39 -6.03 -5.39
N LEU A 83 -8.68 -6.37 -6.46
CA LEU A 83 -9.13 -7.36 -7.44
C LEU A 83 -9.35 -8.73 -6.78
N CYS A 84 -8.45 -9.15 -5.90
CA CYS A 84 -8.58 -10.40 -5.17
C CYS A 84 -9.82 -10.43 -4.27
N ASN A 85 -10.12 -9.33 -3.56
CA ASN A 85 -11.33 -9.22 -2.74
C ASN A 85 -12.59 -9.32 -3.60
N ASP A 86 -12.67 -8.54 -4.69
CA ASP A 86 -13.82 -8.55 -5.60
C ASP A 86 -14.04 -9.95 -6.21
N ILE A 87 -12.96 -10.64 -6.60
CA ILE A 87 -13.00 -12.02 -7.12
C ILE A 87 -13.50 -12.98 -6.03
N MET A 88 -13.02 -12.83 -4.80
CA MET A 88 -13.36 -13.71 -3.69
C MET A 88 -14.84 -13.58 -3.31
N ASP A 89 -15.38 -12.37 -3.29
CA ASP A 89 -16.81 -12.12 -3.04
C ASP A 89 -17.69 -12.74 -4.13
N LEU A 90 -17.34 -12.54 -5.41
CA LEU A 90 -18.06 -13.15 -6.54
C LEU A 90 -17.96 -14.68 -6.53
N LYS A 91 -16.79 -15.23 -6.18
CA LYS A 91 -16.59 -16.67 -6.04
C LYS A 91 -17.44 -17.24 -4.91
N GLN A 92 -17.58 -16.52 -3.80
CA GLN A 92 -18.42 -16.95 -2.69
C GLN A 92 -19.91 -16.96 -3.09
N GLU A 93 -20.37 -15.94 -3.84
CA GLU A 93 -21.74 -15.91 -4.39
C GLU A 93 -21.96 -17.09 -5.36
N LEU A 94 -21.00 -17.34 -6.26
CA LEU A 94 -21.08 -18.45 -7.22
C LEU A 94 -21.11 -19.81 -6.52
N GLN A 95 -20.29 -20.02 -5.48
CA GLN A 95 -20.29 -21.25 -4.70
C GLN A 95 -21.65 -21.55 -4.06
N ASN A 96 -22.36 -20.52 -3.59
CA ASN A 96 -23.70 -20.67 -3.02
C ASN A 96 -24.72 -21.16 -4.06
N LEU A 97 -24.60 -20.71 -5.32
CA LEU A 97 -25.47 -21.17 -6.41
C LEU A 97 -25.10 -22.59 -6.85
N VAL A 98 -23.81 -22.88 -7.00
CA VAL A 98 -23.30 -24.19 -7.42
C VAL A 98 -23.63 -25.29 -6.40
N ALA A 99 -23.76 -24.93 -5.12
CA ALA A 99 -24.19 -25.86 -4.07
C ALA A 99 -25.64 -26.37 -4.25
N ILE A 100 -26.48 -25.67 -5.02
CA ILE A 100 -27.86 -26.08 -5.32
C ILE A 100 -27.82 -27.18 -6.40
N PRO A 101 -28.48 -28.33 -6.21
CA PRO A 101 -28.57 -29.36 -7.23
C PRO A 101 -29.19 -28.84 -8.54
N GLU A 102 -28.65 -29.25 -9.68
CA GLU A 102 -29.03 -28.74 -11.00
C GLU A 102 -30.53 -28.91 -11.35
N LYS A 103 -31.16 -29.94 -10.76
CA LYS A 103 -32.60 -30.22 -10.91
C LYS A 103 -33.49 -29.23 -10.17
N GLU A 104 -32.95 -28.59 -9.14
CA GLU A 104 -33.66 -27.65 -8.25
C GLU A 104 -33.37 -26.19 -8.62
N LYS A 105 -32.40 -25.94 -9.50
CA LYS A 105 -32.07 -24.60 -9.98
C LYS A 105 -33.14 -24.05 -10.92
N THR A 106 -33.57 -22.83 -10.61
CA THR A 106 -34.41 -22.00 -11.48
C THR A 106 -33.61 -21.48 -12.67
N LYS A 107 -34.31 -21.09 -13.76
CA LYS A 107 -33.65 -20.47 -14.93
C LYS A 107 -32.87 -19.20 -14.55
N LEU A 108 -33.39 -18.41 -13.62
CA LEU A 108 -32.74 -17.19 -13.16
C LEU A 108 -31.43 -17.48 -12.41
N GLN A 109 -31.40 -18.54 -11.59
CA GLN A 109 -30.17 -18.96 -10.91
C GLN A 109 -29.10 -19.40 -11.91
N LYS A 110 -29.48 -20.14 -12.96
CA LYS A 110 -28.53 -20.54 -14.02
C LYS A 110 -27.97 -19.33 -14.77
N GLN A 111 -28.83 -18.37 -15.13
CA GLN A 111 -28.38 -17.11 -15.74
C GLN A 111 -27.44 -16.33 -14.82
N ARG A 112 -27.74 -16.28 -13.53
CA ARG A 112 -26.88 -15.61 -12.54
C ARG A 112 -25.52 -16.30 -12.39
N GLU A 113 -25.46 -17.63 -12.42
CA GLU A 113 -24.20 -18.37 -12.44
C GLU A 113 -23.35 -17.97 -13.65
N ASP A 114 -23.94 -17.95 -14.85
CA ASP A 114 -23.25 -17.54 -16.08
C ASP A 114 -22.73 -16.09 -15.99
N GLU A 115 -23.53 -15.17 -15.44
CA GLU A 115 -23.11 -13.78 -15.20
C GLU A 115 -21.92 -13.68 -14.24
N LEU A 116 -21.95 -14.43 -13.13
CA LEU A 116 -20.88 -14.43 -12.14
C LEU A 116 -19.59 -14.99 -12.73
N ILE A 117 -19.67 -16.08 -13.49
CA ILE A 117 -18.52 -16.67 -14.19
C ILE A 117 -17.90 -15.64 -15.15
N GLN A 118 -18.73 -14.94 -15.94
CA GLN A 118 -18.23 -13.90 -16.84
C GLN A 118 -17.57 -12.72 -16.10
N LYS A 119 -18.13 -12.29 -14.97
CA LYS A 119 -17.55 -11.21 -14.16
C LYS A 119 -16.20 -11.63 -13.54
N ILE A 120 -16.14 -12.84 -12.97
CA ILE A 120 -14.90 -13.41 -12.42
C ILE A 120 -13.83 -13.48 -13.51
N HIS A 121 -14.17 -14.00 -14.70
CA HIS A 121 -13.22 -14.09 -15.81
C HIS A 121 -12.65 -12.71 -16.21
N LYS A 122 -13.50 -11.68 -16.30
CA LYS A 122 -13.04 -10.30 -16.59
C LYS A 122 -12.10 -9.75 -15.53
N LEU A 123 -12.38 -9.99 -14.24
CA LEU A 123 -11.51 -9.55 -13.15
C LEU A 123 -10.17 -10.30 -13.14
N VAL A 124 -10.18 -11.60 -13.41
CA VAL A 124 -8.96 -12.40 -13.56
C VAL A 124 -8.11 -11.86 -14.73
N GLN A 125 -8.71 -11.59 -15.89
CA GLN A 125 -8.01 -10.97 -17.01
C GLN A 125 -7.39 -9.62 -16.63
N LYS A 126 -8.15 -8.77 -15.92
CA LYS A 126 -7.64 -7.48 -15.44
C LYS A 126 -6.45 -7.65 -14.50
N ARG A 127 -6.49 -8.65 -13.62
CA ARG A 127 -5.37 -8.97 -12.72
C ARG A 127 -4.16 -9.48 -13.51
N ASP A 128 -4.36 -10.30 -14.53
CA ASP A 128 -3.27 -10.79 -15.37
C ASP A 128 -2.55 -9.60 -16.05
N PHE A 129 -3.29 -8.63 -16.59
CA PHE A 129 -2.70 -7.40 -17.12
C PHE A 129 -1.97 -6.56 -16.05
N LEU A 130 -2.48 -6.49 -14.83
CA LEU A 130 -1.82 -5.79 -13.72
C LEU A 130 -0.46 -6.42 -13.39
N VAL A 131 -0.38 -7.75 -13.43
CA VAL A 131 0.87 -8.49 -13.20
C VAL A 131 1.86 -8.22 -14.33
N ASP A 132 1.40 -8.25 -15.58
CA ASP A 132 2.24 -7.93 -16.75
C ASP A 132 2.80 -6.49 -16.65
N ASP A 133 1.96 -5.51 -16.31
CA ASP A 133 2.37 -4.11 -16.15
C ASP A 133 3.41 -3.95 -15.02
N ALA A 134 3.20 -4.64 -13.88
CA ALA A 134 4.14 -4.62 -12.76
C ALA A 134 5.49 -5.27 -13.12
N GLU A 135 5.48 -6.32 -13.94
CA GLU A 135 6.70 -6.96 -14.44
C GLU A 135 7.45 -6.05 -15.42
N VAL A 136 6.75 -5.37 -16.33
CA VAL A 136 7.35 -4.37 -17.22
C VAL A 136 8.01 -3.25 -16.42
N GLU A 137 7.33 -2.74 -15.39
CA GLU A 137 7.89 -1.71 -14.52
C GLU A 137 9.16 -2.22 -13.81
N ARG A 138 9.12 -3.45 -13.26
CA ARG A 138 10.29 -4.09 -12.63
C ARG A 138 11.48 -4.21 -13.60
N LEU A 139 11.25 -4.64 -14.84
CA LEU A 139 12.26 -4.79 -15.88
C LEU A 139 12.78 -3.47 -16.44
N ARG A 140 12.05 -2.36 -16.27
CA ARG A 140 12.48 -1.03 -16.66
C ARG A 140 13.54 -0.45 -15.71
N PHE A 141 13.57 -0.89 -14.45
CA PHE A 141 14.45 -0.33 -13.42
C PHE A 141 15.70 -1.12 -12.98
N PRO A 142 16.17 -2.22 -13.62
CA PRO A 142 17.33 -2.97 -13.14
C PRO A 142 18.66 -2.18 -13.23
N SER A 143 18.67 -0.99 -13.83
CA SER A 143 19.91 -0.31 -14.23
C SER A 143 20.47 0.75 -13.26
N ARG A 144 19.84 1.06 -12.11
CA ARG A 144 20.29 2.19 -11.25
C ARG A 144 20.83 1.83 -9.87
N GLU A 145 20.57 0.64 -9.36
CA GLU A 145 21.09 0.21 -8.04
C GLU A 145 22.39 -0.62 -8.16
N GLU A 146 22.58 -1.37 -9.24
CA GLU A 146 23.77 -2.23 -9.42
C GLU A 146 25.03 -1.47 -9.93
N SER A 147 24.91 -0.20 -10.34
CA SER A 147 26.02 0.53 -10.99
C SER A 147 26.71 1.61 -10.16
N ARG A 148 26.38 1.78 -8.86
CA ARG A 148 27.05 2.77 -8.00
C ARG A 148 27.18 2.32 -6.54
N THR A 149 27.91 1.23 -6.30
CA THR A 149 28.77 1.16 -5.12
C THR A 149 30.04 1.95 -5.43
N PRO A 150 30.32 3.08 -4.75
CA PRO A 150 31.63 3.69 -4.85
C PRO A 150 32.60 2.82 -4.04
N THR A 151 33.60 2.23 -4.71
CA THR A 151 34.87 1.85 -4.08
C THR A 151 35.63 3.08 -3.63
#